data_AF-W2EWS4-F1
#
_entry.id   AF-W2EWS4-F1
#
_cell.length_a   1.000
_cell.length_b   1.000
_cell.length_c   1.000
_cell.angle_alpha   90.00
_cell.angle_beta   90.00
_cell.angle_gamma   90.00
#
_symmetry.space_group_name_H-M   'P 1'
#
loop_
_entity.id
_entity.type
_entity.pdbx_description
1 polymer ?
#
loop_
_entity_poly.entity_id
_entity_poly.type
_entity_poly.pdbx_seq_one_letter_code
_entity_poly.pdbx_strand_id
1 'polypeptide(L)'
;MGSREQAEQLRALAEAHDGLADLADAALAARDAYRAALESGDAAAAGRARAAHREASQALNDAREGVAGAGVMVADGTPGSATVRPDGVRAGG
;
A
#
# COMPACT_ATOMS: atom_id res chain seq x y z
N MET A 1 -12.16 23.49 -1.93
CA MET A 1 -12.11 22.19 -2.62
C MET A 1 -13.44 21.97 -3.31
N GLY A 2 -13.42 21.81 -4.63
CA GLY A 2 -14.63 21.59 -5.43
C GLY A 2 -15.01 20.10 -5.50
N SER A 3 -16.27 19.79 -5.81
CA SER A 3 -16.76 18.40 -5.93
C SER A 3 -16.02 17.57 -6.99
N ARG A 4 -15.49 18.21 -8.03
CA ARG A 4 -14.63 17.57 -9.05
C ARG A 4 -13.29 17.11 -8.49
N GLU A 5 -12.63 17.98 -7.73
CA GLU A 5 -11.33 17.73 -7.09
C GLU A 5 -11.44 16.60 -6.07
N GLN A 6 -12.54 16.56 -5.31
CA GLN A 6 -12.83 15.47 -4.38
C GLN A 6 -13.07 14.13 -5.10
N ALA A 7 -13.77 14.14 -6.24
CA ALA A 7 -14.01 12.92 -7.03
C ALA A 7 -12.71 12.38 -7.66
N GLU A 8 -11.80 13.24 -8.07
CA GLU A 8 -10.48 12.86 -8.60
C GLU A 8 -9.60 12.26 -7.50
N GLN A 9 -9.59 12.84 -6.30
CA GLN A 9 -8.87 12.28 -5.15
C GLN A 9 -9.40 10.89 -4.74
N LEU A 10 -10.71 10.69 -4.73
CA LEU A 10 -11.31 9.38 -4.42
C LEU A 10 -10.97 8.32 -5.47
N ARG A 11 -10.89 8.68 -6.77
CA ARG A 11 -10.45 7.75 -7.82
C ARG A 11 -8.98 7.37 -7.67
N ALA A 12 -8.11 8.35 -7.47
CA ALA A 12 -6.69 8.10 -7.25
C ALA A 12 -6.44 7.21 -6.02
N LEU A 13 -7.22 7.40 -4.96
CA LEU A 13 -7.20 6.54 -3.78
C LEU A 13 -7.65 5.11 -4.08
N ALA A 14 -8.73 4.94 -4.84
CA ALA A 14 -9.24 3.63 -5.21
C ALA A 14 -8.23 2.86 -6.07
N GLU A 15 -7.65 3.52 -7.08
CA GLU A 15 -6.60 2.94 -7.93
C GLU A 15 -5.36 2.55 -7.13
N ALA A 16 -4.95 3.38 -6.17
CA ALA A 16 -3.85 3.08 -5.27
C ALA A 16 -4.15 1.89 -4.34
N HIS A 17 -5.40 1.79 -3.84
CA HIS A 17 -5.83 0.69 -2.99
C HIS A 17 -5.86 -0.65 -3.77
N ASP A 18 -6.39 -0.65 -4.99
CA ASP A 18 -6.41 -1.82 -5.85
C ASP A 18 -4.98 -2.29 -6.19
N GLY A 19 -4.09 -1.36 -6.52
CA GLY A 19 -2.68 -1.69 -6.75
C GLY A 19 -1.96 -2.23 -5.51
N LEU A 20 -2.31 -1.75 -4.31
CA LEU A 20 -1.78 -2.30 -3.05
C LEU A 20 -2.31 -3.71 -2.77
N ALA A 21 -3.57 -4.00 -3.12
CA ALA A 21 -4.15 -5.33 -2.98
C ALA A 21 -3.44 -6.34 -3.89
N ASP A 22 -3.23 -6.01 -5.17
CA ASP A 22 -2.50 -6.85 -6.12
C ASP A 22 -1.07 -7.17 -5.64
N LEU A 23 -0.37 -6.17 -5.10
CA LEU A 23 0.98 -6.36 -4.54
C LEU A 23 0.97 -7.21 -3.26
N ALA A 24 -0.06 -7.09 -2.44
CA ALA A 24 -0.22 -7.92 -1.25
C ALA A 24 -0.45 -9.40 -1.62
N ASP A 25 -1.28 -9.66 -2.62
CA ASP A 25 -1.52 -11.01 -3.13
C ASP A 25 -0.25 -11.61 -3.77
N ALA A 26 0.51 -10.81 -4.52
CA ALA A 26 1.80 -11.23 -5.07
C ALA A 26 2.82 -11.58 -3.97
N ALA A 27 2.90 -10.78 -2.90
CA ALA A 27 3.78 -11.05 -1.76
C ALA A 27 3.38 -12.32 -1.01
N LEU A 28 2.07 -12.58 -0.83
CA LEU A 28 1.55 -13.81 -0.23
C LEU A 28 1.89 -15.03 -1.10
N ALA A 29 1.64 -14.95 -2.40
CA ALA A 29 1.97 -16.03 -3.34
C ALA A 29 3.48 -16.35 -3.33
N ALA A 30 4.33 -15.32 -3.31
CA ALA A 30 5.78 -15.48 -3.22
C ALA A 30 6.22 -16.11 -1.89
N ARG A 31 5.56 -15.77 -0.78
CA ARG A 31 5.81 -16.39 0.54
C ARG A 31 5.47 -17.87 0.53
N ASP A 32 4.31 -18.22 -0.02
CA ASP A 32 3.84 -19.60 -0.05
C ASP A 32 4.72 -20.45 -0.99
N ALA A 33 5.16 -19.89 -2.13
CA ALA A 33 6.15 -20.52 -3.00
C ALA A 33 7.50 -20.72 -2.30
N TYR A 34 7.97 -19.74 -1.51
CA TYR A 34 9.18 -19.88 -0.72
C TYR A 34 9.06 -21.00 0.33
N ARG A 35 7.91 -21.09 1.00
CA ARG A 35 7.65 -22.17 1.95
C ARG A 35 7.64 -23.54 1.29
N ALA A 36 6.95 -23.69 0.16
CA ALA A 36 6.94 -24.94 -0.60
C ALA A 36 8.35 -25.34 -1.07
N ALA A 37 9.16 -24.35 -1.49
CA ALA A 37 10.54 -24.59 -1.88
C ALA A 37 11.41 -25.05 -0.69
N LEU A 38 11.22 -24.50 0.52
CA LEU A 38 11.90 -24.99 1.73
C LEU A 38 11.49 -26.43 2.08
N GLU A 39 10.20 -26.74 1.98
CA GLU A 39 9.66 -28.08 2.26
C GLU A 39 10.16 -29.13 1.26
N SER A 40 10.50 -28.73 0.03
CA SER A 40 11.07 -29.61 -0.99
C SER A 40 12.53 -30.04 -0.74
N GLY A 41 13.26 -29.34 0.13
CA GLY A 41 14.69 -29.55 0.36
C GLY A 41 15.63 -29.06 -0.75
N ASP A 42 15.10 -28.47 -1.85
CA ASP A 42 15.92 -27.85 -2.90
C ASP A 42 16.39 -26.45 -2.48
N ALA A 43 17.65 -26.36 -2.06
CA ALA A 43 18.28 -25.10 -1.64
C ALA A 43 18.35 -24.05 -2.75
N ALA A 44 18.48 -24.45 -4.02
CA ALA A 44 18.53 -23.53 -5.14
C ALA A 44 17.14 -22.96 -5.45
N ALA A 45 16.10 -23.80 -5.40
CA ALA A 45 14.71 -23.34 -5.50
C ALA A 45 14.33 -22.43 -4.33
N ALA A 46 14.69 -22.80 -3.10
CA ALA A 46 14.46 -21.99 -1.91
C ALA A 46 15.17 -20.61 -2.00
N GLY A 47 16.39 -20.58 -2.53
CA GLY A 47 17.14 -19.34 -2.78
C GLY A 47 16.42 -18.40 -3.76
N ARG A 48 15.95 -18.94 -4.89
CA ARG A 48 15.19 -18.16 -5.89
C ARG A 48 13.86 -17.65 -5.32
N ALA A 49 13.11 -18.52 -4.64
CA ALA A 49 11.82 -18.15 -4.06
C ALA A 49 11.98 -17.12 -2.92
N ARG A 50 13.08 -17.21 -2.13
CA ARG A 50 13.42 -16.19 -1.13
C ARG A 50 13.69 -14.82 -1.76
N ALA A 51 14.41 -14.78 -2.87
CA ALA A 51 14.70 -13.54 -3.58
C ALA A 51 13.40 -12.90 -4.12
N ALA A 52 12.55 -13.70 -4.75
CA ALA A 52 11.23 -13.25 -5.24
C ALA A 52 10.34 -12.74 -4.10
N HIS A 53 10.29 -13.44 -2.96
CA HIS A 53 9.54 -12.98 -1.79
C HIS A 53 10.06 -11.64 -1.25
N ARG A 54 11.38 -11.45 -1.21
CA ARG A 54 11.97 -10.16 -0.79
C ARG A 54 11.62 -9.03 -1.74
N GLU A 55 11.70 -9.27 -3.03
CA GLU A 55 11.35 -8.28 -4.06
C GLU A 55 9.87 -7.87 -3.97
N ALA A 56 8.96 -8.84 -3.89
CA ALA A 56 7.53 -8.56 -3.73
C ALA A 56 7.21 -7.81 -2.42
N SER A 57 7.89 -8.17 -1.32
CA SER A 57 7.74 -7.46 -0.04
C SER A 57 8.25 -6.02 -0.10
N GLN A 58 9.37 -5.79 -0.80
CA GLN A 58 9.93 -4.46 -0.99
C GLN A 58 8.97 -3.60 -1.83
N ALA A 59 8.50 -4.11 -2.96
CA ALA A 59 7.55 -3.41 -3.83
C ALA A 59 6.26 -3.01 -3.08
N LEU A 60 5.73 -3.91 -2.24
CA LEU A 60 4.57 -3.60 -1.39
C LEU A 60 4.86 -2.49 -0.39
N ASN A 61 6.05 -2.48 0.24
CA ASN A 61 6.42 -1.43 1.18
C ASN A 61 6.64 -0.08 0.48
N ASP A 62 7.34 -0.07 -0.64
CA ASP A 62 7.57 1.14 -1.45
C ASP A 62 6.23 1.73 -1.92
N ALA A 63 5.28 0.89 -2.33
CA ALA A 63 3.94 1.33 -2.69
C ALA A 63 3.17 1.91 -1.49
N ARG A 64 3.26 1.30 -0.31
CA ARG A 64 2.64 1.83 0.92
C ARG A 64 3.23 3.18 1.31
N GLU A 65 4.53 3.34 1.22
CA GLU A 65 5.22 4.60 1.47
C GLU A 65 4.82 5.67 0.44
N GLY A 66 4.70 5.31 -0.84
CA GLY A 66 4.22 6.19 -1.90
C GLY A 66 2.79 6.69 -1.65
N VAL A 67 1.87 5.81 -1.24
CA VAL A 67 0.48 6.17 -0.91
C VAL A 67 0.40 7.01 0.37
N ALA A 68 1.19 6.68 1.40
CA ALA A 68 1.25 7.48 2.62
C ALA A 68 1.85 8.88 2.37
N GLY A 69 2.87 8.98 1.51
CA GLY A 69 3.49 10.24 1.10
C GLY A 69 2.62 11.10 0.18
N ALA A 70 1.64 10.50 -0.51
CA ALA A 70 0.67 11.22 -1.35
C ALA A 70 -0.36 12.03 -0.55
N GLY A 71 -0.34 11.95 0.80
CA GLY A 71 -1.14 12.81 1.66
C GLY A 71 -2.65 12.55 1.56
N VAL A 72 -3.06 11.40 1.02
CA VAL A 72 -4.47 11.02 0.90
C VAL A 72 -4.97 10.56 2.28
N MET A 73 -5.33 11.53 3.13
CA MET A 73 -6.09 11.25 4.34
C MET A 73 -7.53 10.92 3.95
N VAL A 74 -7.87 9.64 3.95
CA VAL A 74 -9.26 9.20 3.96
C VAL A 74 -9.84 9.63 5.31
N ALA A 75 -10.74 10.62 5.30
CA ALA A 75 -11.55 10.89 6.48
C ALA A 75 -12.21 9.58 6.88
N ASP A 76 -11.96 9.14 8.12
CA ASP A 76 -12.50 7.89 8.67
C ASP A 76 -13.99 7.83 8.31
N GLY A 77 -14.41 6.79 7.59
CA GLY A 77 -15.71 6.72 6.89
C GLY A 77 -16.94 6.68 7.79
N THR A 78 -16.84 7.15 9.02
CA THR A 78 -17.94 7.33 9.95
C THR A 78 -18.89 8.41 9.40
N PRO A 79 -20.20 8.14 9.31
CA PRO A 79 -21.18 9.18 8.97
C PRO A 79 -21.08 10.30 10.01
N GLY A 80 -20.46 11.44 9.64
CA GLY A 80 -20.27 12.59 10.52
C GLY A 80 -18.83 13.03 10.80
N SER A 81 -17.79 12.27 10.41
CA SER A 81 -16.40 12.74 10.54
C SER A 81 -16.00 13.60 9.34
N ALA A 82 -16.33 14.88 9.41
CA ALA A 82 -15.62 15.87 8.64
C ALA A 82 -14.24 16.09 9.29
N THR A 83 -13.17 15.85 8.54
CA THR A 83 -11.90 16.57 8.78
C THR A 83 -11.41 17.18 7.48
N VAL A 84 -12.13 18.22 7.06
CA VAL A 84 -11.52 19.31 6.30
C VAL A 84 -11.19 20.40 7.33
N ARG A 85 -9.91 20.76 7.47
CA ARG A 85 -9.47 22.17 7.44
C ARG A 85 -7.93 22.34 7.40
N PRO A 86 -7.46 23.52 6.96
CA PRO A 86 -6.49 23.69 5.87
C PRO A 86 -5.33 24.65 6.29
N ASP A 87 -4.57 25.16 5.32
CA ASP A 87 -3.53 26.21 5.42
C ASP A 87 -3.62 27.15 6.64
N GLY A 88 -2.52 27.24 7.43
CA GLY A 88 -2.26 28.40 8.29
C GLY A 88 -1.85 28.19 9.75
N VAL A 89 -1.29 27.06 10.19
CA VAL A 89 -0.83 26.94 11.59
C VAL A 89 0.56 27.56 11.78
N ARG A 90 0.58 28.83 12.19
CA ARG A 90 1.68 29.44 12.94
C ARG A 90 1.68 28.77 14.33
N ALA A 91 2.75 28.06 14.67
CA ALA A 91 2.90 27.45 15.99
C ALA A 91 2.98 28.55 17.07
N GLY A 92 2.05 28.47 18.02
CA GLY A 92 2.03 28.96 19.43
C GLY A 92 2.88 30.16 19.85
N GLY A 93 2.21 31.13 20.48
CA GLY A 93 2.83 32.03 21.46
C GLY A 93 2.91 31.41 22.85
#